data_AF-A0A0X1TJ13-F1
#
_entry.id   AF-A0A0X1TJ13-F1
#
_cell.length_a   1.000
_cell.length_b   1.000
_cell.length_c   1.000
_cell.angle_alpha   90.00
_cell.angle_beta   90.00
_cell.angle_gamma   90.00
#
_symmetry.space_group_name_H-M   'P 1'
#
loop_
_entity.id
_entity.type
_entity.pdbx_description
1 polymer ?
#
loop_
_entity_poly.entity_id
_entity_poly.type
_entity_poly.pdbx_seq_one_letter_code
_entity_poly.pdbx_strand_id
1 'polypeptide(L)'
;MLWKSLAFHPFDLRFVRAVHKRPKEVKKRETLGHWEFDTIVSSHVKSKACLATFFERQTRFYVAVKIENRSFSEIYRAISKIYGRYPVNTFKTYAVDEEKSLPAIRKLGLN
;
A
#
# COMPACT_ATOMS: atom_id res chain seq x y z
N MET A 1 -16.21 30.33 11.33
CA MET A 1 -14.89 29.98 10.76
C MET A 1 -14.97 28.56 10.24
N LEU A 2 -14.54 28.37 9.00
CA LEU A 2 -14.71 27.18 8.16
C LEU A 2 -13.73 26.08 8.57
N TRP A 3 -14.22 24.96 9.09
CA TRP A 3 -13.41 23.75 9.29
C TRP A 3 -13.42 22.89 8.01
N LYS A 4 -13.33 23.56 6.85
CA LYS A 4 -13.08 22.91 5.55
C LYS A 4 -11.63 22.44 5.53
N SER A 5 -11.37 21.28 6.11
CA SER A 5 -10.37 20.36 5.59
C SER A 5 -10.75 18.97 6.05
N LEU A 6 -11.81 18.45 5.40
CA LEU A 6 -11.84 17.04 5.03
C LEU A 6 -10.55 16.77 4.25
N ALA A 7 -9.45 16.51 4.94
CA ALA A 7 -8.37 15.73 4.39
C ALA A 7 -8.94 14.32 4.25
N PHE A 8 -9.74 14.13 3.19
CA PHE A 8 -10.08 12.83 2.65
C PHE A 8 -8.72 12.15 2.47
N HIS A 9 -8.33 11.29 3.42
CA HIS A 9 -7.17 10.45 3.21
C HIS A 9 -7.57 9.57 2.03
N PRO A 10 -6.98 9.75 0.83
CA PRO A 10 -7.46 9.10 -0.38
C PRO A 10 -7.20 7.59 -0.37
N PHE A 11 -6.56 7.11 0.70
CA PHE A 11 -6.24 5.73 0.90
C PHE A 11 -7.27 5.04 1.79
N ASP A 12 -8.34 4.61 1.17
CA ASP A 12 -9.30 3.75 1.84
C ASP A 12 -8.78 2.30 1.84
N LEU A 13 -8.13 1.95 2.94
CA LEU A 13 -7.56 0.65 3.21
C LEU A 13 -8.57 -0.50 3.24
N ARG A 14 -9.87 -0.20 3.33
CA ARG A 14 -10.94 -1.19 3.27
C ARG A 14 -11.05 -1.83 1.89
N PHE A 15 -10.64 -1.12 0.85
CA PHE A 15 -10.68 -1.60 -0.54
C PHE A 15 -9.43 -2.36 -0.99
N VAL A 16 -8.45 -2.58 -0.10
CA VAL A 16 -7.31 -3.45 -0.40
C VAL A 16 -7.79 -4.88 -0.64
N ARG A 17 -7.22 -5.51 -1.67
CA ARG A 17 -7.60 -6.84 -2.15
C ARG A 17 -6.38 -7.75 -2.19
N ALA A 18 -6.58 -9.07 -2.19
CA ALA A 18 -5.49 -9.98 -2.55
C ALA A 18 -5.15 -9.80 -4.05
N VAL A 19 -3.90 -10.06 -4.43
CA VAL A 19 -3.41 -10.01 -5.83
C VAL A 19 -4.30 -10.82 -6.78
N HIS A 20 -4.73 -12.01 -6.37
CA HIS A 20 -5.59 -12.87 -7.20
C HIS A 20 -7.05 -12.39 -7.28
N LYS A 21 -7.48 -11.45 -6.42
CA LYS A 21 -8.80 -10.79 -6.43
C LYS A 21 -8.78 -9.41 -7.09
N ARG A 22 -7.66 -9.00 -7.68
CA ARG A 22 -7.56 -7.72 -8.40
C ARG A 22 -8.47 -7.72 -9.66
N PRO A 23 -9.02 -6.56 -10.06
CA PRO A 23 -9.79 -6.46 -11.29
C PRO A 23 -9.01 -6.96 -12.52
N LYS A 24 -9.71 -7.56 -13.49
CA LYS A 24 -9.06 -8.23 -14.65
C LYS A 24 -8.32 -7.23 -15.55
N GLU A 25 -8.83 -6.01 -15.66
CA GLU A 25 -8.25 -4.90 -16.43
C GLU A 25 -6.85 -4.52 -15.94
N VAL A 26 -6.54 -4.70 -14.65
CA VAL A 26 -5.21 -4.42 -14.09
C VAL A 26 -4.12 -5.31 -14.73
N LYS A 27 -4.50 -6.48 -15.25
CA LYS A 27 -3.55 -7.37 -15.97
C LYS A 27 -3.09 -6.76 -17.29
N LYS A 28 -3.92 -5.93 -17.94
CA LYS A 28 -3.59 -5.27 -19.21
C LYS A 28 -2.56 -4.16 -19.06
N ARG A 29 -2.46 -3.56 -17.86
CA ARG A 29 -1.50 -2.48 -17.54
C ARG A 29 -1.68 -1.23 -18.42
N GLU A 30 -2.91 -0.94 -18.82
CA GLU A 30 -3.24 0.19 -19.70
C GLU A 30 -3.56 1.48 -18.91
N THR A 31 -3.74 1.37 -17.58
CA THR A 31 -4.28 2.44 -16.73
C THR A 31 -3.41 2.71 -15.51
N LEU A 32 -3.15 4.00 -15.25
CA LEU A 32 -2.32 4.44 -14.13
C LEU A 32 -3.09 4.29 -12.83
N GLY A 33 -2.35 3.98 -11.77
CA GLY A 33 -2.82 4.03 -10.39
C GLY A 33 -3.27 2.70 -9.84
N HIS A 34 -2.92 1.59 -10.49
CA HIS A 34 -3.08 0.27 -9.88
C HIS A 34 -1.78 -0.13 -9.21
N TRP A 35 -1.78 -0.27 -7.89
CA TRP A 35 -0.58 -0.52 -7.11
C TRP A 35 -0.61 -1.89 -6.44
N GLU A 36 0.55 -2.53 -6.34
CA GLU A 36 0.77 -3.75 -5.56
C GLU A 36 1.68 -3.43 -4.37
N PHE A 37 1.37 -4.02 -3.23
CA PHE A 37 2.12 -3.91 -1.99
C PHE A 37 2.69 -5.27 -1.59
N ASP A 38 3.96 -5.28 -1.24
CA ASP A 38 4.65 -6.46 -0.75
C ASP A 38 5.65 -6.07 0.36
N THR A 39 6.17 -7.07 1.08
CA THR A 39 7.22 -6.90 2.08
C THR A 39 8.35 -7.89 1.85
N ILE A 40 9.56 -7.36 1.65
CA ILE A 40 10.77 -8.17 1.56
C ILE A 40 11.42 -8.19 2.95
N VAL A 41 11.55 -9.37 3.53
CA VAL A 41 12.18 -9.57 4.85
C VAL A 41 13.68 -9.80 4.68
N SER A 42 14.50 -9.17 5.52
CA SER A 42 15.94 -9.46 5.54
C SER A 42 16.20 -10.92 5.94
N SER A 43 17.11 -11.59 5.22
CA SER A 43 17.56 -12.95 5.57
C SER A 43 18.50 -12.99 6.78
N HIS A 44 18.92 -11.82 7.30
CA HIS A 44 19.79 -11.75 8.46
C HIS A 44 19.04 -12.21 9.73
N VAL A 45 19.45 -13.34 10.29
CA VAL A 45 18.82 -14.01 11.46
C VAL A 45 18.59 -13.08 12.66
N LYS A 46 19.44 -12.07 12.85
CA LYS A 46 19.35 -11.11 13.97
C LYS A 46 18.50 -9.86 13.66
N SER A 47 18.02 -9.69 12.43
CA SER A 47 17.31 -8.50 11.99
C SER A 47 15.88 -8.81 11.61
N LYS A 48 14.94 -8.01 12.13
CA LYS A 48 13.54 -8.01 11.69
C LYS A 48 13.28 -6.98 10.60
N ALA A 49 14.30 -6.22 10.18
CA ALA A 49 14.17 -5.16 9.20
C ALA A 49 13.61 -5.69 7.89
N CYS A 50 12.66 -4.95 7.33
CA CYS A 50 12.00 -5.30 6.08
C CYS A 50 11.99 -4.08 5.15
N LEU A 51 11.75 -4.33 3.87
CA LEU A 51 11.39 -3.31 2.90
C LEU A 51 9.91 -3.48 2.56
N ALA A 52 9.11 -2.46 2.84
CA ALA A 52 7.79 -2.33 2.25
C ALA A 52 7.95 -1.84 0.81
N THR A 53 7.47 -2.62 -0.15
CA THR A 53 7.57 -2.30 -1.58
C THR A 53 6.20 -1.94 -2.14
N PHE A 54 6.20 -0.95 -3.03
CA PHE A 54 5.02 -0.42 -3.71
C PHE A 54 5.29 -0.42 -5.20
N PHE A 55 4.45 -1.09 -5.97
CA PHE A 55 4.66 -1.31 -7.39
C PHE A 55 3.47 -0.82 -8.21
N GLU A 56 3.67 0.20 -9.05
CA GLU A 56 2.64 0.70 -9.96
C GLU A 56 2.60 -0.17 -11.23
N ARG A 57 1.42 -0.70 -11.57
CA ARG A 57 1.27 -1.78 -12.55
C ARG A 57 1.47 -1.35 -13.99
N GLN A 58 1.11 -0.13 -14.38
CA GLN A 58 1.25 0.35 -15.75
C GLN A 58 2.71 0.70 -16.06
N THR A 59 3.26 1.66 -15.32
CA THR A 59 4.60 2.23 -15.49
C THR A 59 5.70 1.31 -15.01
N ARG A 60 5.36 0.36 -14.15
CA ARG A 60 6.32 -0.47 -13.42
C ARG A 60 7.25 0.31 -12.51
N PHE A 61 6.79 1.47 -12.04
CA PHE A 61 7.50 2.25 -11.06
C PHE A 61 7.49 1.56 -9.70
N TYR A 62 8.65 1.48 -9.06
CA TYR A 62 8.86 0.84 -7.76
C TYR A 62 9.28 1.86 -6.72
N VAL A 63 8.69 1.75 -5.53
CA VAL A 63 9.16 2.46 -4.34
C VAL A 63 9.39 1.45 -3.22
N ALA A 64 10.53 1.54 -2.55
CA ALA A 64 10.83 0.75 -1.37
C ALA A 64 11.00 1.67 -0.16
N VAL A 65 10.32 1.33 0.94
CA VAL A 65 10.41 2.02 2.22
C VAL A 65 10.97 1.05 3.24
N LYS A 66 12.10 1.40 3.84
CA LYS A 66 12.67 0.63 4.95
C LYS A 66 11.77 0.76 6.18
N ILE A 67 11.41 -0.40 6.75
CA ILE A 67 10.65 -0.54 7.99
C ILE A 67 11.41 -1.45 8.95
N GLU A 68 11.24 -1.22 10.25
CA GLU A 68 12.00 -1.96 11.27
C GLU A 68 11.53 -3.41 11.41
N ASN A 69 10.25 -3.66 11.13
CA ASN A 69 9.60 -4.95 11.20
C ASN A 69 8.24 -4.90 10.46
N ARG A 70 7.56 -6.04 10.34
CA ARG A 70 6.22 -6.16 9.73
C ARG A 70 5.08 -5.81 10.69
N SER A 71 5.32 -5.02 11.75
CA SER A 71 4.25 -4.58 12.62
C SER A 71 3.29 -3.67 11.87
N PHE A 72 2.05 -3.66 12.36
CA PHE A 72 0.96 -2.84 11.83
C PHE A 72 1.30 -1.35 11.76
N SER A 73 1.94 -0.80 12.81
CA SER A 73 2.34 0.61 12.87
C SER A 73 3.37 0.96 11.80
N GLU A 74 4.36 0.08 11.61
CA GLU A 74 5.42 0.29 10.62
C GLU A 74 4.91 0.19 9.19
N ILE A 75 4.02 -0.76 8.89
CA ILE A 75 3.36 -0.88 7.60
C ILE A 75 2.51 0.37 7.33
N TYR A 76 1.67 0.79 8.28
CA TYR A 76 0.86 2.00 8.12
C TYR A 76 1.73 3.23 7.89
N ARG A 77 2.80 3.42 8.67
CA ARG A 77 3.76 4.52 8.50
C ARG A 77 4.35 4.53 7.09
N ALA A 78 4.78 3.38 6.58
CA ALA A 78 5.32 3.27 5.22
C ALA A 78 4.27 3.65 4.17
N ILE A 79 3.04 3.17 4.35
CA ILE A 79 1.97 3.48 3.41
C ILE A 79 1.61 4.98 3.45
N SER A 80 1.36 5.55 4.64
CA SER A 80 1.04 6.98 4.81
C SER A 80 2.13 7.88 4.24
N LYS A 81 3.40 7.48 4.36
CA LYS A 81 4.53 8.19 3.74
C LYS A 81 4.42 8.23 2.21
N ILE A 82 4.02 7.13 1.58
CA ILE A 82 3.82 7.07 0.12
C ILE A 82 2.62 7.93 -0.29
N TYR A 83 1.49 7.83 0.44
CA TYR A 83 0.32 8.67 0.14
C TYR A 83 0.57 10.15 0.27
N GLY A 84 1.28 10.57 1.32
CA GLY A 84 1.64 11.98 1.50
C GLY A 84 2.62 12.49 0.45
N ARG A 85 3.30 11.60 -0.30
CA ARG A 85 4.34 11.98 -1.27
C ARG A 85 3.81 12.24 -2.68
N TYR A 86 2.66 11.67 -3.04
CA TYR A 86 2.09 11.71 -4.38
C TYR A 86 0.68 12.35 -4.39
N PRO A 87 0.24 12.95 -5.50
CA PRO A 87 -1.11 13.47 -5.64
C PRO A 87 -2.20 12.42 -5.35
N VAL A 88 -3.35 12.85 -4.85
CA VAL A 88 -4.51 11.99 -4.53
C VAL A 88 -4.89 11.04 -5.68
N ASN A 89 -4.86 11.54 -6.91
CA ASN A 89 -5.28 10.79 -8.11
C ASN A 89 -4.23 9.77 -8.61
N THR A 90 -3.07 9.67 -7.94
CA THR A 90 -2.02 8.69 -8.29
C THR A 90 -2.45 7.25 -8.01
N PHE A 91 -3.52 7.05 -7.25
CA PHE A 91 -3.88 5.73 -6.79
C PHE A 91 -5.38 5.43 -6.96
N LYS A 92 -5.69 4.29 -7.60
CA LYS A 92 -7.04 3.81 -7.93
C LYS A 92 -7.36 2.50 -7.21
N THR A 93 -6.44 1.53 -7.24
CA THR A 93 -6.65 0.23 -6.58
C THR A 93 -5.36 -0.29 -5.98
N TYR A 94 -5.50 -1.15 -4.97
CA TYR A 94 -4.37 -1.77 -4.30
C TYR A 94 -4.58 -3.26 -4.16
N ALA A 95 -3.50 -4.00 -4.36
CA ALA A 95 -3.46 -5.40 -4.06
C ALA A 95 -2.26 -5.75 -3.18
N VAL A 96 -2.44 -6.73 -2.30
CA VAL A 96 -1.37 -7.32 -1.48
C VAL A 96 -1.19 -8.77 -1.89
N ASP A 97 0.05 -9.24 -1.91
CA ASP A 97 0.34 -10.65 -2.21
C ASP A 97 0.02 -11.54 -1.00
N GLU A 98 0.45 -11.12 0.19
CA GLU A 98 0.19 -11.83 1.44
C GLU A 98 -1.26 -11.63 1.92
N GLU A 99 -2.19 -12.46 1.42
CA GLU A 99 -3.62 -12.39 1.79
C GLU A 99 -3.86 -12.42 3.31
N LYS A 100 -3.01 -13.12 4.08
CA LYS A 100 -3.07 -13.19 5.55
C LYS A 100 -2.95 -11.82 6.22
N SER A 101 -2.31 -10.85 5.57
CA SER A 101 -2.15 -9.48 6.07
C SER A 101 -3.40 -8.62 5.86
N LEU A 102 -4.34 -9.02 4.98
CA LEU A 102 -5.52 -8.23 4.63
C LEU A 102 -6.39 -7.81 5.82
N PRO A 103 -6.72 -8.68 6.80
CA PRO A 103 -7.55 -8.27 7.93
C PRO A 103 -6.90 -7.17 8.76
N ALA A 104 -5.58 -7.24 8.97
CA ALA A 104 -4.83 -6.21 9.67
C ALA A 104 -4.80 -4.91 8.86
N ILE A 105 -4.53 -4.99 7.57
CA ILE A 105 -4.48 -3.83 6.68
C ILE A 105 -5.86 -3.14 6.60
N ARG A 106 -6.96 -3.89 6.51
CA ARG A 106 -8.30 -3.31 6.46
C ARG A 106 -8.71 -2.62 7.76
N LYS A 107 -8.25 -3.12 8.91
CA LYS A 107 -8.47 -2.47 10.23
C LYS A 107 -7.87 -1.06 10.29
N LEU A 108 -6.78 -0.79 9.55
CA LEU A 108 -6.20 0.57 9.47
C LEU A 108 -7.12 1.58 8.78
N GLY A 109 -7.97 1.14 7.84
CA GLY A 109 -8.90 2.03 7.13
C GLY A 109 -10.20 2.30 7.86
N LEU A 110 -10.35 1.77 9.08
CA LEU A 110 -11.54 1.93 9.92
C LEU A 110 -11.32 2.86 11.11
N ASN A 111 -10.07 3.30 11.35
CA ASN A 111 -9.66 4.25 12.37
C ASN A 111 -9.37 5.61 11.74
#